data_AF-A0AAW0YSD8-F1
#
_entry.id   AF-A0AAW0YSD8-F1
#
_cell.length_a   1.000
_cell.length_b   1.000
_cell.length_c   1.000
_cell.angle_alpha   90.00
_cell.angle_beta   90.00
_cell.angle_gamma   90.00
#
_symmetry.space_group_name_H-M   'P 1'
#
loop_
_entity.id
_entity.type
_entity.pdbx_description
1 polymer ?
#
loop_
_entity_poly.entity_id
_entity_poly.type
_entity_poly.pdbx_seq_one_letter_code
_entity_poly.pdbx_strand_id
1 'polypeptide(L)'
;MSILRPVKGLLLGLILVVAYSCFILDIIMILKVQHYSHTRPPAVIALLVSSLLQSMYTLYLLMSGGKGKKNSASTVMAATGFFASFTFGSIVALTVLRHHTQYCNLTLVDNSDVCGVLRGTEGLGWALFGFNLIYLVFLPFLVMGGGSWSTPLADLPHEEVYQEEKAAH
;
A
#
# COMPACT_ATOMS: atom_id res chain seq x y z
N MET A 1 -23.73 7.48 -8.90
CA MET A 1 -22.67 6.88 -8.06
C MET A 1 -21.86 5.78 -8.76
N SER A 2 -22.21 5.38 -10.00
CA SER A 2 -21.51 4.36 -10.82
C SER A 2 -19.98 4.53 -10.97
N ILE A 3 -19.43 5.76 -10.99
CA ILE A 3 -17.98 6.01 -11.18
C ILE A 3 -17.12 5.57 -9.98
N LEU A 4 -17.68 5.45 -8.78
CA LEU A 4 -16.92 5.10 -7.58
C LEU A 4 -16.48 3.62 -7.54
N ARG A 5 -17.23 2.72 -8.19
CA ARG A 5 -16.90 1.29 -8.26
C ARG A 5 -15.63 1.01 -9.08
N PRO A 6 -15.45 1.52 -10.31
CA PRO A 6 -14.21 1.33 -11.05
C PRO A 6 -13.02 2.04 -10.38
N VAL A 7 -13.22 3.21 -9.77
CA VAL A 7 -12.17 3.94 -9.05
C VAL A 7 -11.65 3.13 -7.85
N LYS A 8 -12.54 2.47 -7.09
CA LYS A 8 -12.17 1.55 -5.99
C LYS A 8 -11.23 0.44 -6.45
N GLY A 9 -11.61 -0.26 -7.53
CA GLY A 9 -10.80 -1.35 -8.10
C GLY A 9 -9.45 -0.85 -8.62
N LEU A 10 -9.45 0.29 -9.30
CA LEU A 10 -8.24 0.92 -9.83
C LEU A 10 -7.28 1.32 -8.71
N LEU A 11 -7.78 1.95 -7.65
CA LEU A 11 -6.94 2.40 -6.54
C LEU A 11 -6.33 1.21 -5.77
N LEU A 12 -7.10 0.13 -5.56
CA LEU A 12 -6.56 -1.12 -4.99
C LEU A 12 -5.50 -1.76 -5.90
N GLY A 13 -5.74 -1.79 -7.22
CA GLY A 13 -4.78 -2.30 -8.20
C GLY A 13 -3.49 -1.48 -8.21
N LEU A 14 -3.60 -0.15 -8.14
CA LEU A 14 -2.46 0.75 -8.07
C LEU A 14 -1.63 0.52 -6.80
N ILE A 15 -2.29 0.38 -5.64
CA ILE A 15 -1.62 0.04 -4.38
C ILE A 15 -0.90 -1.31 -4.50
N LEU A 16 -1.53 -2.31 -5.11
CA LEU A 16 -0.90 -3.62 -5.32
C LEU A 16 0.37 -3.50 -6.18
N VAL A 17 0.30 -2.80 -7.31
CA VAL A 17 1.44 -2.60 -8.20
C VAL A 17 2.58 -1.88 -7.48
N VAL A 18 2.27 -0.79 -6.77
CA VAL A 18 3.28 -0.01 -6.05
C VAL A 18 3.87 -0.81 -4.89
N ALA A 19 3.06 -1.54 -4.13
CA ALA A 19 3.53 -2.42 -3.06
C ALA A 19 4.46 -3.52 -3.60
N TYR A 20 4.09 -4.14 -4.72
CA TYR A 20 4.94 -5.13 -5.36
C TYR A 20 6.25 -4.55 -5.89
N SER A 21 6.21 -3.35 -6.50
CA SER A 21 7.42 -2.65 -6.93
C SER A 21 8.32 -2.25 -5.75
N CYS A 22 7.74 -1.83 -4.61
CA CYS A 22 8.50 -1.58 -3.37
C CYS A 22 9.23 -2.85 -2.94
N PHE A 23 8.50 -3.97 -2.84
CA PHE A 23 9.06 -5.26 -2.46
C PHE A 23 10.27 -5.66 -3.32
N ILE A 24 10.19 -5.50 -4.65
CA ILE A 24 11.31 -5.80 -5.55
C ILE A 24 12.49 -4.84 -5.34
N LEU A 25 12.25 -3.53 -5.21
CA LEU A 25 13.34 -2.58 -4.97
C LEU A 25 14.01 -2.79 -3.61
N ASP A 26 13.25 -3.16 -2.58
CA ASP A 26 13.78 -3.47 -1.25
C ASP A 26 14.74 -4.66 -1.31
N ILE A 27 14.41 -5.71 -2.07
CA ILE A 27 15.32 -6.85 -2.32
C ILE A 27 16.59 -6.38 -3.01
N ILE A 28 16.48 -5.59 -4.08
CA ILE A 28 17.63 -5.09 -4.82
C ILE A 28 18.53 -4.24 -3.90
N MET A 29 17.93 -3.40 -3.07
CA MET A 29 18.66 -2.58 -2.09
C MET A 29 19.40 -3.45 -1.07
N ILE A 30 18.75 -4.47 -0.51
CA ILE A 30 19.38 -5.38 0.45
C ILE A 30 20.56 -6.12 -0.20
N LEU A 31 20.39 -6.64 -1.41
CA LEU A 31 21.46 -7.34 -2.15
C LEU A 31 22.63 -6.41 -2.48
N LYS A 32 22.34 -5.19 -2.95
CA LYS A 32 23.39 -4.20 -3.25
C LYS A 32 24.13 -3.79 -1.97
N VAL A 33 23.44 -3.51 -0.87
CA VAL A 33 24.10 -3.17 0.40
C VAL A 33 24.97 -4.31 0.89
N GLN A 34 24.50 -5.57 0.78
CA GLN A 34 25.28 -6.75 1.16
C GLN A 34 26.55 -6.94 0.32
N HIS A 35 26.57 -6.47 -0.92
CA HIS A 35 27.75 -6.53 -1.77
C HIS A 35 28.86 -5.58 -1.29
N TYR A 36 28.48 -4.42 -0.73
CA TYR A 36 29.43 -3.38 -0.30
C TYR A 36 29.68 -3.35 1.22
N SER A 37 28.79 -3.94 2.02
CA SER A 37 28.84 -3.96 3.47
C SER A 37 28.25 -5.25 4.02
N HIS A 38 28.86 -5.83 5.06
CA HIS A 38 28.29 -6.98 5.75
C HIS A 38 27.08 -6.64 6.65
N THR A 39 26.72 -5.35 6.77
CA THR A 39 25.61 -4.88 7.60
C THR A 39 24.31 -4.86 6.80
N ARG A 40 23.25 -5.49 7.33
CA ARG A 40 21.91 -5.44 6.73
C ARG A 40 21.21 -4.11 7.08
N PRO A 41 20.54 -3.44 6.12
CA PRO A 41 19.80 -2.21 6.39
C PRO A 41 18.44 -2.52 7.05
N PRO A 42 18.24 -2.28 8.36
CA PRO A 42 17.06 -2.74 9.08
C PRO A 42 15.77 -2.03 8.61
N ALA A 43 15.86 -0.75 8.26
CA ALA A 43 14.71 0.03 7.77
C ALA A 43 14.18 -0.49 6.43
N VAL A 44 15.08 -0.90 5.51
CA VAL A 44 14.70 -1.50 4.22
C VAL A 44 14.04 -2.86 4.44
N ILE A 45 14.52 -3.66 5.39
CA ILE A 45 13.90 -4.95 5.72
C ILE A 45 12.50 -4.75 6.31
N ALA A 46 12.30 -3.73 7.15
CA ALA A 46 10.98 -3.40 7.66
C ALA A 46 10.03 -3.01 6.50
N LEU A 47 10.49 -2.15 5.59
CA LEU A 47 9.72 -1.75 4.41
C LEU A 47 9.40 -2.94 3.49
N LEU A 48 10.33 -3.88 3.32
CA LEU A 48 10.15 -5.13 2.58
C LEU A 48 9.01 -5.97 3.17
N VAL A 49 8.98 -6.14 4.49
CA VAL A 49 7.94 -6.92 5.16
C VAL A 49 6.59 -6.23 5.02
N SER A 50 6.55 -4.90 5.18
CA SER A 50 5.34 -4.11 4.98
C SER A 50 4.78 -4.25 3.57
N SER A 51 5.62 -4.06 2.56
CA SER A 51 5.23 -4.07 1.15
C SER A 51 4.82 -5.47 0.69
N LEU A 52 5.47 -6.53 1.19
CA LEU A 52 5.06 -7.91 0.96
C LEU A 52 3.68 -8.21 1.57
N LEU A 53 3.48 -7.89 2.86
CA LEU A 53 2.19 -8.15 3.52
C LEU A 53 1.06 -7.32 2.88
N GLN A 54 1.35 -6.08 2.51
CA GLN A 54 0.38 -5.20 1.86
C GLN A 54 0.02 -5.69 0.44
N SER A 55 1.00 -6.16 -0.34
CA SER A 55 0.73 -6.75 -1.66
C SER A 55 -0.08 -8.04 -1.55
N MET A 56 0.23 -8.92 -0.59
CA MET A 56 -0.56 -10.13 -0.33
C MET A 56 -2.00 -9.79 0.10
N TYR A 57 -2.17 -8.80 0.98
CA TYR A 57 -3.48 -8.37 1.45
C TYR A 57 -4.33 -7.75 0.33
N THR A 58 -3.74 -6.87 -0.48
CA THR A 58 -4.43 -6.23 -1.61
C THR A 58 -4.76 -7.22 -2.72
N LEU A 59 -3.88 -8.18 -3.00
CA LEU A 59 -4.16 -9.29 -3.91
C LEU A 59 -5.33 -10.14 -3.40
N TYR A 60 -5.35 -10.48 -2.10
CA TYR A 60 -6.46 -11.20 -1.48
C TYR A 60 -7.79 -10.44 -1.61
N LEU A 61 -7.79 -9.12 -1.38
CA LEU A 61 -8.99 -8.29 -1.55
C LEU A 61 -9.49 -8.28 -3.00
N LEU A 62 -8.58 -8.20 -3.98
CA LEU A 62 -8.92 -8.25 -5.41
C LEU A 62 -9.46 -9.62 -5.82
N MET A 63 -8.81 -10.72 -5.41
CA MET A 63 -9.25 -12.08 -5.72
C MET A 63 -10.59 -12.45 -5.07
N SER A 64 -10.82 -11.99 -3.83
CA SER A 64 -12.11 -12.18 -3.15
C SER A 64 -13.20 -11.23 -3.65
N GLY A 65 -12.85 -10.26 -4.51
CA GLY A 65 -13.73 -9.18 -4.95
C GLY A 65 -14.23 -8.30 -3.80
N GLY A 66 -13.56 -8.31 -2.65
CA GLY A 66 -14.00 -7.62 -1.43
C GLY A 66 -15.25 -8.22 -0.77
N LYS A 67 -15.63 -9.46 -1.11
CA LYS A 67 -16.80 -10.14 -0.56
C LYS A 67 -16.52 -10.72 0.83
N GLY A 68 -17.56 -10.83 1.65
CA GLY A 68 -17.54 -11.52 2.94
C GLY A 68 -17.25 -10.60 4.15
N LYS A 69 -17.67 -11.08 5.33
CA LYS A 69 -17.64 -10.29 6.58
C LYS A 69 -16.22 -9.88 7.03
N LYS A 70 -15.20 -10.64 6.66
CA LYS A 70 -13.78 -10.32 6.93
C LYS A 70 -13.27 -9.13 6.10
N ASN A 71 -13.95 -8.81 5.01
CA ASN A 71 -13.64 -7.70 4.11
C ASN A 71 -14.59 -6.51 4.34
N SER A 72 -15.13 -6.37 5.56
CA SER A 72 -15.93 -5.20 5.91
C SER A 72 -15.11 -3.92 5.79
N ALA A 73 -15.76 -2.80 5.47
CA ALA A 73 -15.09 -1.51 5.35
C ALA A 73 -14.29 -1.13 6.60
N SER A 74 -14.78 -1.48 7.80
CA SER A 74 -14.04 -1.28 9.06
C SER A 74 -12.73 -2.05 9.11
N THR A 75 -12.73 -3.31 8.65
CA THR A 75 -11.56 -4.17 8.66
C THR A 75 -10.55 -3.71 7.62
N VAL A 76 -11.03 -3.33 6.43
CA VAL A 76 -10.18 -2.76 5.37
C VAL A 76 -9.57 -1.44 5.82
N MET A 77 -10.35 -0.55 6.44
CA MET A 77 -9.84 0.70 7.00
C MET A 77 -8.76 0.45 8.07
N ALA A 78 -9.00 -0.46 9.01
CA ALA A 78 -8.02 -0.79 10.04
C ALA A 78 -6.72 -1.36 9.43
N ALA A 79 -6.83 -2.26 8.46
CA ALA A 79 -5.68 -2.84 7.77
C ALA A 79 -4.90 -1.77 6.98
N THR A 80 -5.57 -0.92 6.19
CA THR A 80 -4.93 0.18 5.47
C THR A 80 -4.28 1.18 6.44
N GLY A 81 -4.92 1.47 7.57
CA GLY A 81 -4.38 2.35 8.62
C GLY A 81 -3.11 1.77 9.25
N PHE A 82 -3.10 0.47 9.52
CA PHE A 82 -1.92 -0.25 9.98
C PHE A 82 -0.77 -0.16 8.95
N PHE A 83 -1.04 -0.48 7.68
CA PHE A 83 -0.04 -0.41 6.63
C PHE A 83 0.48 1.03 6.40
N ALA A 84 -0.39 2.03 6.45
CA ALA A 84 0.02 3.44 6.35
C ALA A 84 1.00 3.81 7.46
N SER A 85 0.66 3.47 8.71
CA SER A 85 1.46 3.79 9.89
C SER A 85 2.80 3.07 9.89
N PHE A 86 2.79 1.77 9.57
CA PHE A 86 3.98 0.94 9.50
C PHE A 86 4.94 1.40 8.39
N THR A 87 4.38 1.68 7.20
CA THR A 87 5.13 2.18 6.05
C THR A 87 5.74 3.54 6.35
N PHE A 88 4.99 4.46 6.96
CA PHE A 88 5.49 5.76 7.41
C PHE A 88 6.69 5.62 8.36
N GLY A 89 6.57 4.80 9.42
CA GLY A 89 7.67 4.57 10.36
C GLY A 89 8.91 3.98 9.69
N SER A 90 8.71 3.04 8.76
CA SER A 90 9.80 2.41 8.01
C SER A 90 10.53 3.40 7.10
N ILE A 91 9.79 4.29 6.43
CA ILE A 91 10.36 5.32 5.55
C ILE A 91 11.09 6.39 6.35
N VAL A 92 10.52 6.86 7.47
CA VAL A 92 11.22 7.81 8.35
C VAL A 92 12.53 7.20 8.83
N ALA A 93 12.53 5.93 9.27
CA ALA A 93 13.75 5.23 9.63
C ALA A 93 14.74 5.12 8.45
N LEU A 94 14.24 4.89 7.22
CA LEU A 94 15.05 4.85 6.00
C LEU A 94 15.68 6.21 5.69
N THR A 95 14.94 7.31 5.86
CA THR A 95 15.46 8.66 5.63
C THR A 95 16.60 8.99 6.60
N VAL A 96 16.50 8.57 7.85
CA VAL A 96 17.58 8.69 8.84
C VAL A 96 18.77 7.81 8.43
N LEU A 97 18.51 6.58 7.98
CA LEU A 97 19.54 5.65 7.54
C LEU A 97 20.32 6.15 6.31
N ARG A 98 19.67 6.92 5.43
CA ARG A 98 20.30 7.54 4.26
C ARG A 98 21.39 8.56 4.64
N HIS A 99 21.29 9.20 5.79
CA HIS A 99 22.30 10.13 6.28
C HIS A 99 23.50 9.43 6.93
N HIS A 100 23.43 8.11 7.15
CA HIS A 100 24.59 7.34 7.57
C HIS A 100 25.52 7.05 6.38
N THR A 101 26.78 7.42 6.54
CA THR A 101 27.86 7.20 5.55
C THR A 101 28.07 5.74 5.17
N GLN A 102 27.55 4.80 5.96
CA GLN A 102 27.62 3.36 5.68
C GLN A 102 26.70 2.89 4.53
N TYR A 103 25.65 3.64 4.19
CA TYR A 103 24.61 3.19 3.24
C TYR A 103 24.56 4.00 1.94
N CYS A 104 25.18 5.18 1.92
CA CYS A 104 25.35 5.99 0.72
C CYS A 104 26.61 6.86 0.87
N ASN A 105 27.78 6.30 0.59
CA ASN A 105 29.02 7.05 0.61
C ASN A 105 29.35 7.58 -0.80
N LEU A 106 29.17 8.89 -1.00
CA LEU A 106 29.40 9.58 -2.26
C LEU A 106 30.89 9.67 -2.65
N THR A 107 31.82 9.26 -1.79
CA THR A 107 33.28 9.29 -2.07
C THR A 107 33.80 8.04 -2.77
N LEU A 108 32.98 6.99 -2.92
CA LEU A 108 33.33 5.74 -3.62
C LEU A 108 32.77 5.76 -5.04
N VAL A 109 33.62 5.49 -6.03
CA VAL A 109 33.33 5.64 -7.47
C VAL A 109 32.15 4.77 -7.94
N ASP A 110 31.97 3.57 -7.39
CA ASP A 110 30.89 2.64 -7.77
C ASP A 110 29.63 2.72 -6.88
N ASN A 111 29.58 3.64 -5.92
CA ASN A 111 28.49 3.71 -4.92
C ASN A 111 27.27 4.51 -5.40
N SER A 112 27.38 5.22 -6.53
CA SER A 112 26.26 5.98 -7.14
C SER A 112 25.04 5.11 -7.39
N ASP A 113 25.28 3.84 -7.69
CA ASP A 113 24.30 2.81 -7.99
C ASP A 113 23.48 2.35 -6.77
N VAL A 114 24.07 2.42 -5.57
CA VAL A 114 23.40 2.11 -4.30
C VAL A 114 22.55 3.29 -3.85
N CYS A 115 23.10 4.50 -3.94
CA CYS A 115 22.38 5.73 -3.62
C CYS A 115 21.17 5.95 -4.54
N GLY A 116 21.26 5.59 -5.83
CA GLY A 116 20.15 5.63 -6.76
C GLY A 116 19.01 4.69 -6.36
N VAL A 117 19.35 3.43 -6.04
CA VAL A 117 18.36 2.44 -5.56
C VAL A 117 17.74 2.89 -4.23
N LEU A 118 18.53 3.42 -3.30
CA LEU A 118 18.03 3.94 -2.02
C LEU A 118 17.00 5.06 -2.21
N ARG A 119 17.26 6.00 -3.13
CA ARG A 119 16.30 7.06 -3.48
C ARG A 119 15.04 6.48 -4.12
N GLY A 120 15.18 5.45 -4.96
CA GLY A 120 14.05 4.72 -5.54
C GLY A 120 13.20 4.03 -4.47
N THR A 121 13.83 3.35 -3.52
CA THR A 121 13.18 2.72 -2.36
C THR A 121 12.45 3.74 -1.51
N GLU A 122 13.08 4.87 -1.19
CA GLU A 122 12.46 5.96 -0.43
C GLU A 122 11.26 6.57 -1.17
N GLY A 123 11.42 6.85 -2.47
CA GLY A 123 10.37 7.43 -3.31
C GLY A 123 9.17 6.50 -3.46
N LEU A 124 9.40 5.20 -3.70
CA LEU A 124 8.32 4.21 -3.76
C LEU A 124 7.65 4.00 -2.40
N GLY A 125 8.41 4.02 -1.30
CA GLY A 125 7.86 4.00 0.04
C GLY A 125 6.89 5.17 0.26
N TRP A 126 7.32 6.40 -0.02
CA TRP A 126 6.46 7.58 0.10
C TRP A 126 5.23 7.50 -0.80
N ALA A 127 5.37 6.98 -2.02
CA ALA A 127 4.24 6.74 -2.90
C ALA A 127 3.25 5.73 -2.29
N LEU A 128 3.73 4.61 -1.74
CA LEU A 128 2.89 3.60 -1.09
C LEU A 128 2.14 4.18 0.12
N PHE A 129 2.82 4.98 0.94
CA PHE A 129 2.19 5.73 2.02
C PHE A 129 1.12 6.70 1.51
N GLY A 130 1.43 7.48 0.47
CA GLY A 130 0.50 8.41 -0.15
C GLY A 130 -0.76 7.72 -0.67
N PHE A 131 -0.62 6.59 -1.37
CA PHE A 131 -1.78 5.83 -1.84
C PHE A 131 -2.59 5.22 -0.71
N ASN A 132 -1.95 4.76 0.37
CA ASN A 132 -2.66 4.32 1.57
C ASN A 132 -3.50 5.47 2.18
N LEU A 133 -2.95 6.68 2.27
CA LEU A 133 -3.70 7.85 2.75
C LEU A 133 -4.89 8.19 1.84
N ILE A 134 -4.68 8.20 0.53
CA ILE A 134 -5.75 8.43 -0.45
C ILE A 134 -6.86 7.38 -0.25
N TYR A 135 -6.50 6.11 -0.08
CA TYR A 135 -7.47 5.04 0.15
C TYR A 135 -8.21 5.17 1.49
N LEU A 136 -7.51 5.59 2.55
CA LEU A 136 -8.11 5.86 3.86
C LEU A 136 -9.12 7.01 3.82
N VAL A 137 -8.86 8.04 3.01
CA VAL A 137 -9.81 9.14 2.81
C VAL A 137 -10.97 8.69 1.91
N PHE A 138 -10.70 7.87 0.90
CA PHE A 138 -11.69 7.37 -0.05
C PHE A 138 -12.72 6.42 0.59
N LEU A 139 -12.30 5.56 1.53
CA LEU A 139 -13.20 4.60 2.20
C LEU A 139 -14.41 5.26 2.90
N PRO A 140 -14.26 6.29 3.75
CA PRO A 140 -15.38 7.06 4.29
C PRO A 140 -16.34 7.58 3.23
N PHE A 141 -15.83 8.12 2.11
CA PHE A 141 -16.67 8.60 1.01
C PHE A 141 -17.51 7.47 0.40
N LEU A 142 -16.95 6.26 0.28
CA LEU A 142 -17.69 5.09 -0.19
C LEU A 142 -18.79 4.66 0.79
N VAL A 143 -18.51 4.72 2.10
CA VAL A 143 -19.49 4.37 3.15
C VAL A 143 -20.62 5.39 3.20
N MET A 144 -20.31 6.70 3.14
CA MET A 144 -21.31 7.77 3.09
C MET A 144 -22.23 7.67 1.86
N GLY A 145 -21.77 7.02 0.79
CA GLY A 145 -22.54 6.81 -0.43
C GLY A 145 -23.63 5.74 -0.39
N GLY A 146 -24.00 5.23 0.80
CA GLY A 146 -25.16 4.35 0.98
C GLY A 146 -24.92 3.10 1.85
N GLY A 147 -23.77 2.95 2.49
CA GLY A 147 -23.45 1.72 3.26
C GLY A 147 -23.14 1.96 4.74
N SER A 148 -22.81 0.87 5.42
CA SER A 148 -22.32 0.88 6.80
C SER A 148 -20.87 0.39 6.86
N TRP A 149 -20.17 0.69 7.95
CA TRP A 149 -18.82 0.19 8.21
C TRP A 149 -18.74 -1.34 8.32
N SER A 150 -19.88 -1.99 8.63
CA SER A 150 -20.01 -3.44 8.66
C SER A 150 -20.25 -4.06 7.28
N THR A 151 -20.61 -3.26 6.27
CA THR A 151 -20.87 -3.72 4.91
C THR A 151 -19.56 -4.19 4.25
N PRO A 152 -19.56 -5.33 3.55
CA PRO A 152 -18.41 -5.78 2.77
C PRO A 152 -17.99 -4.72 1.74
N LEU A 153 -16.68 -4.63 1.49
CA LEU A 153 -16.13 -3.67 0.54
C LEU A 153 -16.71 -3.84 -0.87
N ALA A 154 -17.07 -5.06 -1.27
CA ALA A 154 -17.70 -5.36 -2.57
C ALA A 154 -18.95 -4.52 -2.81
N ASP A 155 -19.81 -4.42 -1.79
CA ASP A 155 -21.17 -3.89 -1.87
C ASP A 155 -21.23 -2.36 -1.74
N LEU A 156 -20.07 -1.71 -1.55
CA LEU A 156 -19.93 -0.26 -1.45
C LEU A 156 -19.56 0.38 -2.81
N PRO A 157 -20.17 1.53 -3.18
CA PRO A 157 -21.33 2.15 -2.53
C PRO A 157 -22.60 1.30 -2.77
N HIS A 158 -23.46 1.26 -1.75
CA HIS A 158 -24.73 0.54 -1.83
C HIS A 158 -25.69 1.38 -2.69
N GLU A 159 -25.97 0.91 -3.89
CA GLU A 159 -27.09 1.45 -4.65
C GLU A 159 -28.31 0.66 -4.19
N GLU A 160 -29.28 1.33 -3.54
CA GLU A 160 -30.61 0.74 -3.35
C GLU A 160 -31.13 0.40 -4.74
N VAL A 161 -31.16 -0.90 -5.07
CA VAL A 161 -31.89 -1.38 -6.24
C VAL A 161 -33.36 -1.06 -5.92
N TYR A 162 -33.86 0.07 -6.43
CA TYR A 162 -35.28 0.37 -6.44
C TYR A 162 -36.00 -0.86 -7.01
N GLN A 163 -36.64 -1.64 -6.13
CA GLN A 163 -37.56 -2.70 -6.52
C GLN A 163 -38.84 -2.05 -7.07
N GLU A 164 -38.77 -1.40 -8.24
CA GLU A 164 -39.97 -0.92 -8.95
C GLU A 164 -40.75 -2.08 -9.62
N GLU A 165 -40.21 -3.29 -9.68
CA GLU A 165 -40.84 -4.44 -10.35
C GLU A 165 -41.88 -5.22 -9.50
N LYS A 166 -42.27 -4.72 -8.32
CA LYS A 166 -43.40 -5.28 -7.53
C LYS A 166 -44.65 -4.40 -7.48
N ALA A 167 -44.66 -3.28 -8.22
CA ALA A 167 -45.85 -2.44 -8.39
C ALA A 167 -46.58 -2.67 -9.73
N ALA A 168 -46.12 -3.62 -10.56
CA ALA A 168 -46.86 -4.12 -11.71
C ALA A 168 -47.59 -5.42 -11.32
N HIS A 169 -48.45 -5.32 -10.31
CA HIS A 169 -49.55 -6.26 -10.10
C HIS A 169 -50.73 -5.85 -10.99
#